data_AF-A0A353ESB7-F1
#
_entry.id   AF-A0A353ESB7-F1
#
_cell.length_a   1.000
_cell.length_b   1.000
_cell.length_c   1.000
_cell.angle_alpha   90.00
_cell.angle_beta   90.00
_cell.angle_gamma   90.00
#
_symmetry.space_group_name_H-M   'P 1'
#
loop_
_entity.id
_entity.type
_entity.pdbx_description
1 polymer ?
#
loop_
_entity_poly.entity_id
_entity_poly.type
_entity_poly.pdbx_seq_one_letter_code
_entity_poly.pdbx_strand_id
1 'polypeptide(L)'
;MTGFEHGVIPRYTSFRLPEFSARLSIQEIYSALIQNKSRNDLIFDDLMKALETGRSPLILTERTEHLEEIEKRLKGFAKNVFVLRGGMSKKQRTTLMDEIHKLPDSEERVILATGRYIGEGFDDSRL
;
A
#
# COMPACT_ATOMS: atom_id res chain seq x y z
N MET A 1 -13.51 24.67 -12.65
CA MET A 1 -13.17 23.35 -12.08
C MET A 1 -12.28 22.64 -13.10
N THR A 2 -10.97 22.67 -12.88
CA THR A 2 -10.03 21.82 -13.62
C THR A 2 -10.23 20.39 -13.14
N GLY A 3 -10.62 19.48 -14.03
CA GLY A 3 -10.81 18.07 -13.68
C GLY A 3 -9.52 17.43 -13.18
N PHE A 4 -9.65 16.41 -12.34
CA PHE A 4 -8.51 15.59 -11.91
C PHE A 4 -8.01 14.73 -13.08
N GLU A 5 -6.70 14.74 -13.32
CA GLU A 5 -6.06 13.88 -14.30
C GLU A 5 -5.77 12.52 -13.66
N HIS A 6 -6.35 11.46 -14.24
CA HIS A 6 -6.08 10.09 -13.82
C HIS A 6 -4.97 9.51 -14.71
N GLY A 7 -3.81 9.25 -14.12
CA GLY A 7 -2.66 8.67 -14.82
C GLY A 7 -2.34 7.27 -14.30
N VAL A 8 -1.95 6.36 -15.21
CA VAL A 8 -1.41 5.04 -14.85
C VAL A 8 0.05 5.00 -15.31
N ILE A 9 0.97 4.84 -14.35
CA ILE A 9 2.41 4.72 -14.62
C ILE A 9 2.83 3.28 -14.29
N PRO A 10 2.99 2.39 -15.29
CA PRO A 10 3.44 1.03 -15.02
C PRO A 10 4.90 1.01 -14.56
N ARG A 11 5.18 0.20 -13.53
CA ARG A 11 6.54 -0.11 -13.07
C ARG A 11 6.88 -1.55 -13.44
N TYR A 12 7.66 -1.72 -14.50
CA TYR A 12 8.15 -3.04 -14.91
C TYR A 12 9.24 -3.53 -13.95
N THR A 13 9.21 -4.83 -13.64
CA THR A 13 10.17 -5.45 -12.73
C THR A 13 11.01 -6.50 -13.45
N SER A 14 12.21 -6.74 -12.93
CA SER A 14 13.07 -7.85 -13.35
C SER A 14 12.68 -9.19 -12.71
N PHE A 15 11.56 -9.26 -11.98
CA PHE A 15 11.08 -10.49 -11.37
C PHE A 15 10.91 -11.58 -12.44
N ARG A 16 11.50 -12.74 -12.18
CA ARG A 16 11.38 -13.94 -12.99
C ARG A 16 11.20 -15.12 -12.04
N LEU A 17 10.29 -16.01 -12.39
CA LEU A 17 10.22 -17.32 -11.77
C LEU A 17 11.32 -18.21 -12.38
N PRO A 18 11.93 -19.14 -11.62
CA PRO A 18 12.91 -20.09 -12.17
C PRO A 18 12.31 -20.90 -13.34
N GLU A 19 13.10 -21.22 -14.37
CA GLU A 19 12.59 -21.90 -15.58
C GLU A 19 11.92 -23.27 -15.31
N PHE A 20 12.25 -23.94 -14.20
CA PHE A 20 11.58 -25.17 -13.75
C PHE A 20 10.28 -24.92 -12.96
N SER A 21 9.70 -23.72 -13.04
CA SER A 21 8.50 -23.30 -12.30
C SER A 21 7.19 -23.97 -12.72
N ALA A 22 7.21 -24.94 -13.64
CA ALA A 22 6.02 -25.67 -14.10
C ALA A 22 5.24 -26.39 -12.98
N ARG A 23 5.78 -26.39 -11.75
CA ARG A 23 5.19 -27.00 -10.55
C ARG A 23 4.90 -26.03 -9.40
N LEU A 24 5.19 -24.74 -9.54
CA LEU A 24 4.92 -23.80 -8.45
C LEU A 24 3.41 -23.57 -8.32
N SER A 25 2.90 -23.80 -7.11
CA SER A 25 1.58 -23.38 -6.69
C SER A 25 1.46 -21.87 -6.75
N ILE A 26 0.22 -21.39 -6.86
CA ILE A 26 -0.05 -19.96 -6.84
C ILE A 26 0.42 -19.32 -5.51
N GLN A 27 0.37 -20.05 -4.39
CA GLN A 27 0.88 -19.60 -3.10
C GLN A 27 2.39 -19.34 -3.16
N GLU A 28 3.17 -20.26 -3.73
CA GLU A 28 4.61 -20.10 -3.88
C GLU A 28 4.97 -18.90 -4.78
N ILE A 29 4.21 -18.68 -5.85
CA ILE A 29 4.40 -17.50 -6.71
C ILE A 29 4.17 -16.20 -5.92
N TYR A 30 3.11 -16.15 -5.11
CA TYR A 30 2.85 -14.98 -4.25
C TYR A 30 3.97 -14.77 -3.24
N SER A 31 4.40 -15.82 -2.54
CA SER A 31 5.52 -15.71 -1.59
C SER A 31 6.80 -15.21 -2.27
N ALA A 32 7.12 -15.71 -3.47
CA ALA A 32 8.26 -15.23 -4.25
C ALA A 32 8.13 -13.74 -4.64
N LEU A 33 6.93 -13.27 -4.98
CA LEU A 33 6.68 -11.86 -5.28
C LEU A 33 6.82 -10.96 -4.05
N ILE A 34 6.28 -11.39 -2.91
CA ILE A 34 6.35 -10.66 -1.64
C ILE A 34 7.80 -10.53 -1.17
N GLN A 35 8.60 -11.59 -1.34
CA GLN A 35 9.99 -11.64 -0.92
C GLN A 35 10.95 -11.04 -1.95
N ASN A 36 10.48 -10.61 -3.13
CA ASN A 36 11.34 -10.02 -4.14
C ASN A 36 11.78 -8.60 -3.74
N LYS A 37 12.98 -8.51 -3.16
CA LYS A 37 13.55 -7.26 -2.66
C LYS A 37 13.59 -6.16 -3.73
N SER A 38 14.06 -6.46 -4.95
CA SER A 38 14.20 -5.45 -6.01
C SER A 38 12.86 -4.82 -6.40
N ARG A 39 11.79 -5.63 -6.49
CA ARG A 39 10.43 -5.14 -6.70
C ARG A 39 9.96 -4.28 -5.53
N ASN A 40 10.17 -4.72 -4.30
CA ASN A 40 9.74 -3.97 -3.12
C ASN A 40 10.51 -2.64 -3.01
N ASP A 41 11.80 -2.61 -3.34
CA ASP A 41 12.59 -1.38 -3.39
C ASP A 41 11.95 -0.35 -4.34
N LEU A 42 11.50 -0.76 -5.53
CA LEU A 42 10.79 0.14 -6.45
C LEU A 42 9.50 0.74 -5.84
N ILE A 43 8.72 -0.07 -5.13
CA ILE A 43 7.49 0.40 -4.44
C ILE A 43 7.87 1.41 -3.36
N PHE A 44 8.92 1.13 -2.58
CA PHE A 44 9.39 2.00 -1.52
C PHE A 44 9.95 3.31 -2.05
N ASP A 45 10.72 3.30 -3.13
CA ASP A 45 11.26 4.52 -3.73
C ASP A 45 10.14 5.43 -4.25
N ASP A 46 9.11 4.87 -4.86
CA ASP A 46 7.95 5.63 -5.33
C ASP A 46 7.13 6.18 -4.16
N LEU A 47 6.98 5.39 -3.08
CA LEU A 47 6.33 5.83 -1.85
C LEU A 47 7.07 7.01 -1.21
N MET A 48 8.39 6.92 -1.05
CA MET A 48 9.19 7.99 -0.46
C MET A 48 9.10 9.27 -1.28
N LYS A 49 9.23 9.18 -2.62
CA LYS A 49 9.05 10.35 -3.51
C LYS A 49 7.67 10.97 -3.37
N ALA A 50 6.62 10.16 -3.22
CA ALA A 50 5.27 10.67 -3.03
C ALA A 50 5.15 11.44 -1.71
N LEU A 51 5.73 10.92 -0.61
CA LEU A 51 5.76 11.61 0.68
C LEU A 51 6.59 12.91 0.63
N GLU A 52 7.79 12.86 0.05
CA GLU A 52 8.68 14.03 -0.12
C GLU A 52 8.03 15.16 -0.94
N THR A 53 7.10 14.81 -1.84
CA THR A 53 6.33 15.76 -2.64
C THR A 53 5.02 16.21 -1.98
N GLY A 54 4.81 15.87 -0.70
CA GLY A 54 3.64 16.28 0.08
C GLY A 54 2.34 15.56 -0.29
N ARG A 55 2.42 14.43 -1.01
CA ARG A 55 1.24 13.62 -1.34
C ARG A 55 0.84 12.73 -0.17
N SER A 56 -0.37 12.14 -0.25
CA SER A 56 -0.89 11.20 0.74
C SER A 56 -1.03 9.81 0.11
N PRO A 57 0.00 8.96 0.09
CA PRO A 57 -0.02 7.73 -0.70
C PRO A 57 -0.95 6.67 -0.12
N LEU A 58 -1.64 5.95 -1.01
CA LEU A 58 -2.35 4.71 -0.72
C LEU A 58 -1.60 3.53 -1.38
N ILE A 59 -1.21 2.55 -0.57
CA ILE A 59 -0.65 1.28 -1.05
C ILE A 59 -1.70 0.19 -0.93
N LEU A 60 -1.97 -0.46 -2.07
CA LEU A 60 -2.86 -1.61 -2.15
C LEU A 60 -2.07 -2.90 -2.39
N THR A 61 -2.39 -3.94 -1.63
CA THR A 61 -1.83 -5.29 -1.80
C THR A 61 -2.87 -6.36 -1.50
N GLU A 62 -2.84 -7.51 -2.17
CA GLU A 62 -3.81 -8.59 -1.90
C GLU A 62 -3.46 -9.48 -0.70
N ARG A 63 -2.28 -9.27 -0.10
CA ARG A 63 -1.69 -10.18 0.89
C ARG A 63 -1.30 -9.41 2.15
N THR A 64 -1.81 -9.88 3.30
CA THR A 64 -1.49 -9.30 4.62
C THR A 64 0.00 -9.38 4.93
N GLU A 65 0.67 -10.47 4.59
CA GLU A 65 2.12 -10.62 4.79
C GLU A 65 2.93 -9.51 4.08
N HIS A 66 2.57 -9.18 2.85
CA HIS A 66 3.21 -8.08 2.12
C HIS A 66 2.92 -6.71 2.75
N LEU A 67 1.70 -6.53 3.26
CA LEU A 67 1.31 -5.32 3.96
C LEU A 67 2.16 -5.14 5.22
N GLU A 68 2.37 -6.21 6.00
CA GLU A 68 3.17 -6.20 7.22
C GLU A 68 4.66 -5.94 6.94
N GLU A 69 5.20 -6.50 5.85
CA GLU A 69 6.57 -6.19 5.41
C GLU A 69 6.72 -4.71 5.04
N ILE A 70 5.73 -4.14 4.35
CA ILE A 70 5.73 -2.71 4.00
C ILE A 70 5.63 -1.84 5.26
N GLU A 71 4.69 -2.14 6.15
CA GLU A 71 4.51 -1.43 7.43
C GLU A 71 5.81 -1.43 8.25
N LYS A 72 6.45 -2.59 8.38
CA LYS A 72 7.71 -2.74 9.10
C LYS A 72 8.81 -1.87 8.52
N ARG A 73 8.95 -1.84 7.19
CA ARG A 73 9.98 -1.04 6.52
C ARG A 73 9.67 0.45 6.50
N LEU A 74 8.41 0.87 6.65
CA LEU A 74 8.02 2.27 6.85
C LEU A 74 8.33 2.80 8.26
N LYS A 75 8.57 1.91 9.23
CA LYS A 75 8.84 2.31 10.61
C LYS A 75 10.08 3.20 10.67
N GLY A 76 9.88 4.46 11.08
CA GLY A 76 10.92 5.48 11.17
C GLY A 76 11.14 6.32 9.91
N PHE A 77 10.42 6.04 8.82
CA PHE A 77 10.44 6.84 7.58
C PHE A 77 9.18 7.70 7.44
N ALA A 78 8.02 7.16 7.80
CA ALA A 78 6.75 7.90 7.75
C ALA A 78 6.19 8.14 9.16
N LYS A 79 5.70 9.36 9.40
CA LYS A 79 5.18 9.75 10.74
C LYS A 79 3.84 9.09 11.05
N ASN A 80 2.92 9.08 10.08
CA ASN A 80 1.57 8.54 10.27
C ASN A 80 1.33 7.41 9.26
N VAL A 81 1.31 6.17 9.74
CA VAL A 81 1.05 4.98 8.93
C VAL A 81 -0.25 4.34 9.40
N PHE A 82 -1.25 4.28 8.54
CA PHE A 82 -2.55 3.69 8.83
C PHE A 82 -2.72 2.37 8.07
N VAL A 83 -3.11 1.32 8.78
CA VAL A 83 -3.21 -0.03 8.22
C VAL A 83 -4.66 -0.51 8.20
N LEU A 84 -5.22 -0.68 7.00
CA LEU A 84 -6.56 -1.21 6.76
C LEU A 84 -6.49 -2.63 6.22
N ARG A 85 -6.77 -3.62 7.06
CA ARG A 85 -6.74 -5.03 6.67
C ARG A 85 -8.03 -5.77 7.02
N GLY A 86 -8.30 -6.83 6.27
CA GLY A 86 -9.37 -7.78 6.59
C GLY A 86 -9.27 -8.30 8.02
N GLY A 87 -10.42 -8.58 8.63
CA GLY A 87 -10.51 -9.08 10.01
C GLY A 87 -10.66 -8.00 11.09
N MET A 88 -10.57 -6.71 10.74
CA MET A 88 -10.91 -5.62 11.67
C MET A 88 -12.42 -5.58 11.92
N SER A 89 -12.79 -5.40 13.19
CA SER A 89 -14.18 -5.11 13.59
C SER A 89 -14.65 -3.75 13.07
N LYS A 90 -15.97 -3.58 12.97
CA LYS A 90 -16.58 -2.29 12.58
C LYS A 90 -16.07 -1.14 13.47
N LYS A 91 -15.95 -1.36 14.78
CA LYS A 91 -15.46 -0.36 15.73
C LYS A 91 -14.02 0.04 15.44
N GLN A 92 -13.12 -0.92 15.25
CA GLN A 92 -11.72 -0.64 14.91
C GLN A 92 -11.60 0.15 13.60
N ARG A 93 -12.40 -0.23 12.59
CA ARG A 93 -12.44 0.50 11.32
C ARG A 93 -12.90 1.94 11.51
N THR A 94 -14.01 2.17 12.22
CA THR A 94 -14.51 3.53 12.47
C THR A 94 -13.48 4.36 13.21
N THR A 95 -12.87 3.83 14.28
CA THR A 95 -11.82 4.54 15.02
C THR A 95 -10.63 4.91 14.13
N LEU A 96 -10.15 3.98 13.29
CA LEU A 96 -9.03 4.24 12.39
C LEU A 96 -9.38 5.32 11.34
N MET A 97 -10.60 5.29 10.79
CA MET A 97 -11.07 6.30 9.84
C MET A 97 -11.22 7.67 10.51
N ASP A 98 -11.70 7.72 11.76
CA ASP A 98 -11.76 8.96 12.53
C ASP A 98 -10.36 9.53 12.80
N GLU A 99 -9.37 8.69 13.07
CA GLU A 99 -7.97 9.10 13.23
C GLU A 99 -7.40 9.65 11.93
N ILE A 100 -7.67 8.98 10.81
CA ILE A 100 -7.32 9.43 9.46
C ILE A 100 -7.91 10.82 9.17
N HIS A 101 -9.21 11.02 9.41
CA HIS A 101 -9.89 12.29 9.13
C HIS A 101 -9.52 13.43 10.08
N LYS A 102 -9.06 13.11 11.30
CA LYS A 102 -8.57 14.12 12.26
C LYS A 102 -7.17 14.61 11.93
N LEU A 103 -6.42 13.87 11.12
CA LEU A 103 -5.05 14.24 10.80
C LEU A 103 -5.05 15.48 9.88
N PRO A 104 -4.37 16.58 10.27
CA PRO A 104 -4.30 17.78 9.44
C PRO A 104 -3.77 17.49 8.03
N ASP A 105 -4.25 18.21 7.02
CA ASP A 105 -3.78 18.06 5.63
C ASP A 105 -2.28 18.32 5.47
N SER A 106 -1.70 19.14 6.35
CA SER A 106 -0.27 19.44 6.39
C SER A 106 0.59 18.30 6.95
N GLU A 107 -0.02 17.32 7.63
CA GLU A 107 0.71 16.21 8.24
C GLU A 107 0.85 15.06 7.24
N GLU A 108 2.09 14.62 7.04
CA GLU A 108 2.42 13.49 6.17
C GLU A 108 1.70 12.21 6.64
N ARG A 109 1.20 11.40 5.71
CA ARG A 109 0.64 10.09 6.02
C ARG A 109 0.78 9.09 4.88
N VAL A 110 0.72 7.81 5.24
CA VAL A 110 0.58 6.68 4.31
C VAL A 110 -0.59 5.81 4.76
N ILE A 111 -1.42 5.39 3.81
CA ILE A 111 -2.42 4.35 4.03
C ILE A 111 -1.93 3.06 3.38
N LEU A 112 -1.89 1.98 4.14
CA LEU A 112 -1.66 0.62 3.65
C LEU A 112 -2.95 -0.16 3.72
N ALA A 113 -3.36 -0.81 2.64
CA ALA A 113 -4.58 -1.58 2.66
C ALA A 113 -4.57 -2.84 1.82
N THR A 114 -5.40 -3.79 2.23
CA THR A 114 -5.77 -4.90 1.35
C THR A 114 -6.88 -4.51 0.39
N GLY A 115 -6.78 -4.89 -0.91
CA GLY A 115 -7.70 -4.41 -1.97
C GLY A 115 -9.19 -4.63 -1.68
N ARG A 116 -9.55 -5.77 -1.07
CA ARG A 116 -10.95 -6.06 -0.64
C ARG A 116 -11.50 -5.10 0.42
N TYR A 117 -10.67 -4.28 1.04
CA TYR A 117 -11.04 -3.44 2.18
C TYR A 117 -11.23 -1.95 1.82
N ILE A 118 -10.62 -1.49 0.72
CA ILE A 118 -10.78 -0.13 0.15
C ILE A 118 -11.66 -0.17 -1.11
N GLY A 119 -12.68 -1.03 -1.09
CA GLY A 119 -13.70 -1.09 -2.13
C GLY A 119 -14.72 0.05 -2.05
N GLU A 120 -15.94 -0.21 -2.52
CA GLU A 120 -17.01 0.79 -2.55
C GLU A 120 -17.25 1.44 -1.18
N GLY A 121 -17.27 2.78 -1.17
CA GLY A 121 -17.53 3.59 0.03
C GLY A 121 -16.30 3.91 0.88
N PHE A 122 -15.08 3.59 0.43
CA PHE A 122 -13.89 4.29 0.93
C PHE A 122 -13.83 5.67 0.28
N ASP A 123 -13.89 6.71 1.09
CA ASP A 123 -13.80 8.11 0.67
C ASP A 123 -12.78 8.81 1.56
N ASP A 124 -11.85 9.52 0.91
CA ASP A 124 -10.77 10.22 1.56
C ASP A 124 -10.35 11.40 0.69
N SER A 125 -10.54 12.62 1.19
CA SER A 125 -10.36 13.85 0.42
C SER A 125 -8.92 14.16 0.01
N ARG A 126 -7.94 13.41 0.53
CA ARG A 126 -6.51 13.62 0.24
C ARG A 126 -5.98 12.62 -0.81
N LEU A 127 -6.83 11.75 -1.37
CA LEU A 127 -6.53 10.85 -2.49
C LEU A 127 -7.18 11.36 -3.78
#